data_AF-A0A6B2GJI4-F1
#
_entry.id   AF-A0A6B2GJI4-F1
#
_cell.length_a   1.000
_cell.length_b   1.000
_cell.length_c   1.000
_cell.angle_alpha   90.00
_cell.angle_beta   90.00
_cell.angle_gamma   90.00
#
_symmetry.space_group_name_H-M   'P 1'
#
loop_
_entity.id
_entity.type
_entity.pdbx_description
1 polymer ?
#
loop_
_entity_poly.entity_id
_entity_poly.type
_entity_poly.pdbx_seq_one_letter_code
_entity_poly.pdbx_strand_id
1 'polypeptide(L)' 'MARKKINPLFTNILVTDAGAKGKSIAKAPDGKIIFLDHAIPGDIVDIQIMKKRTAFY' A
#
# COMPACT_ATOMS: atom_id res chain seq x y z
N MET A 1 -5.34 -22.38 -19.30
CA MET A 1 -4.61 -21.12 -19.09
C MET A 1 -4.70 -20.77 -17.61
N ALA A 2 -3.58 -20.55 -16.92
CA ALA A 2 -3.60 -20.13 -15.53
C ALA A 2 -4.20 -18.71 -15.43
N ARG A 3 -5.21 -18.52 -14.58
CA ARG A 3 -5.87 -17.23 -14.39
C ARG A 3 -4.85 -16.25 -13.82
N LYS A 4 -4.41 -15.29 -14.63
CA LYS A 4 -3.44 -14.26 -14.21
C LYS A 4 -4.07 -13.49 -13.04
N LYS A 5 -3.44 -13.54 -11.87
CA LYS A 5 -3.89 -12.82 -10.68
C LYS A 5 -3.59 -11.34 -10.91
N ILE A 6 -4.63 -10.55 -11.15
CA ILE A 6 -4.49 -9.10 -11.32
C ILE A 6 -4.35 -8.52 -9.91
N ASN A 7 -3.16 -8.03 -9.60
CA ASN A 7 -2.93 -7.32 -8.36
C ASN A 7 -3.51 -5.91 -8.49
N PRO A 8 -4.29 -5.42 -7.52
CA PRO A 8 -4.81 -4.07 -7.56
C PRO A 8 -3.66 -3.07 -7.48
N LEU A 9 -3.72 -2.07 -8.36
CA LEU A 9 -2.85 -0.91 -8.40
C LEU A 9 -3.64 0.28 -7.88
N PHE A 10 -3.06 1.00 -6.93
CA PHE A 10 -3.58 2.28 -6.48
C PHE A 10 -2.59 3.37 -6.87
N THR A 11 -3.09 4.43 -7.48
CA THR A 11 -2.26 5.55 -7.92
C THR A 11 -2.47 6.77 -7.05
N ASN A 12 -1.43 7.61 -6.92
CA ASN A 12 -1.43 8.86 -6.18
C ASN A 12 -1.93 8.76 -4.73
N ILE A 13 -1.46 7.76 -3.99
CA ILE A 13 -1.77 7.66 -2.57
C ILE A 13 -0.75 8.46 -1.76
N LEU A 14 -1.25 9.28 -0.84
CA LEU A 14 -0.45 9.98 0.14
C LEU A 14 0.00 9.03 1.26
N VAL A 15 1.29 9.03 1.53
CA VAL A 15 1.89 8.32 2.66
C VAL A 15 1.67 9.17 3.91
N THR A 16 0.90 8.63 4.85
CA THR A 16 0.43 9.38 6.01
C THR A 16 1.46 9.42 7.14
N ASP A 17 2.14 8.31 7.40
CA ASP A 17 3.01 8.17 8.57
C ASP A 17 4.12 7.14 8.37
N ALA A 18 5.17 7.24 9.19
CA ALA A 18 6.23 6.25 9.27
C ALA A 18 5.89 5.29 10.43
N GLY A 19 5.67 4.03 10.09
CA GLY A 19 5.50 2.96 11.06
C GLY A 19 6.82 2.46 11.66
N ALA A 20 6.72 1.43 12.50
CA ALA A 20 7.89 0.81 13.10
C ALA A 20 8.73 0.01 12.08
N LYS A 21 10.04 -0.08 12.35
CA LYS A 21 11.03 -0.84 11.54
C LYS A 21 11.22 -0.33 10.11
N GLY A 22 11.09 0.97 9.89
CA GLY A 22 11.29 1.58 8.57
C GLY A 22 10.17 1.29 7.57
N LYS A 23 9.03 0.77 8.04
CA LYS A 23 7.83 0.67 7.23
C LYS A 23 7.09 2.00 7.25
N SER A 24 6.38 2.30 6.16
CA SER A 24 5.53 3.47 6.06
C SER A 24 4.08 3.07 5.87
N ILE A 25 3.20 3.97 6.29
CA ILE A 25 1.77 3.75 6.42
C ILE A 25 1.09 4.63 5.38
N ALA A 26 0.36 4.00 4.48
CA ALA A 26 -0.49 4.67 3.52
C ALA A 26 -1.94 4.21 3.70
N LYS A 27 -2.90 5.08 3.37
CA LYS A 27 -4.32 4.76 3.47
C LYS A 27 -4.87 4.48 2.08
N ALA A 28 -5.40 3.27 1.89
CA ALA A 28 -6.12 2.92 0.68
C ALA A 28 -7.44 3.73 0.58
N PRO A 29 -7.97 3.96 -0.64
CA PRO A 29 -9.29 4.57 -0.84
C PRO A 29 -10.40 3.83 -0.09
N ASP A 30 -10.25 2.51 0.07
CA ASP A 30 -11.18 1.63 0.82
C ASP A 30 -11.10 1.82 2.35
N GLY A 31 -10.22 2.67 2.86
CA GLY A 31 -10.00 2.91 4.29
C GLY A 31 -9.05 1.92 4.98
N LYS A 32 -8.51 0.93 4.26
CA LYS A 32 -7.54 -0.03 4.79
C LYS A 32 -6.12 0.55 4.82
N ILE A 33 -5.31 0.03 5.73
CA ILE A 33 -3.91 0.41 5.88
C ILE A 33 -3.05 -0.43 4.92
N ILE A 34 -2.15 0.24 4.20
CA ILE A 34 -1.13 -0.37 3.36
C ILE A 34 0.22 -0.11 4.03
N PHE A 35 1.02 -1.18 4.19
CA PHE A 35 2.40 -1.08 4.65
C PHE A 35 3.36 -1.01 3.47
N LEU A 36 4.20 0.01 3.45
CA LEU A 36 5.24 0.26 2.45
C LEU A 36 6.61 0.04 3.10
N ASP A 37 7.60 -0.46 2.37
CA ASP A 37 8.95 -0.68 2.93
C ASP A 37 9.91 0.49 2.68
N HIS A 38 9.61 1.37 1.71
CA HIS A 38 10.53 2.44 1.25
C HIS A 38 9.77 3.69 0.81
N ALA A 39 8.99 4.30 1.70
CA ALA A 39 8.31 5.55 1.39
C ALA A 39 8.47 6.54 2.54
N ILE A 40 8.49 7.84 2.27
CA ILE A 40 8.61 8.86 3.32
C ILE A 40 7.23 9.45 3.57
N PRO A 41 6.85 9.74 4.83
CA PRO A 41 5.60 10.44 5.11
C PRO A 41 5.58 11.79 4.38
N GLY A 42 4.48 12.07 3.67
CA GLY A 42 4.34 13.24 2.81
C GLY A 42 4.56 12.97 1.31
N ASP A 43 5.06 11.80 0.93
CA ASP A 43 5.18 11.42 -0.48
C ASP A 43 3.82 11.03 -1.07
N ILE A 44 3.67 11.29 -2.37
CA ILE A 44 2.56 10.80 -3.20
C ILE A 44 3.12 9.69 -4.08
N VAL A 45 2.65 8.46 -3.87
CA VAL A 45 3.22 7.27 -4.52
C VAL A 45 2.15 6.38 -5.14
N ASP A 46 2.55 5.66 -6.18
CA ASP A 46 1.76 4.59 -6.77
C ASP A 46 2.11 3.26 -6.07
N ILE A 47 1.07 2.53 -5.64
CA ILE A 47 1.20 1.34 -4.80
C ILE A 47 0.60 0.14 -5.50
N GLN A 48 1.41 -0.88 -5.73
CA GLN A 48 0.96 -2.19 -6.19
C GLN A 48 0.89 -3.17 -5.02
N ILE A 49 -0.30 -3.76 -4.79
CA ILE A 49 -0.45 -4.73 -3.70
C ILE A 49 0.15 -6.08 -4.09
N MET A 50 1.11 -6.55 -3.29
CA MET A 50 1.67 -7.89 -3.45
C MET A 50 0.87 -8.96 -2.70
N LYS A 51 0.35 -8.64 -1.49
CA LYS A 51 -0.32 -9.62 -0.62
C LYS A 51 -1.49 -9.02 0.16
N LYS A 52 -2.69 -9.12 -0.42
CA LYS A 52 -3.94 -8.75 0.27
C LYS A 52 -4.18 -9.62 1.50
N ARG A 53 -4.40 -8.99 2.67
CA ARG A 53 -5.01 -9.61 3.85
C ARG A 53 -6.39 -9.02 4.12
N THR A 54 -7.09 -9.58 5.10
CA THR A 54 -8.45 -9.14 5.49
C THR A 54 -8.42 -7.78 6.19
N ALA A 55 -7.50 -7.60 7.14
CA ALA A 55 -7.38 -6.37 7.93
C ALA A 55 -6.49 -5.29 7.29
N PHE A 56 -5.47 -5.69 6.53
CA PHE A 56 -4.50 -4.79 5.89
C PHE A 56 -4.07 -5.32 4.53
N TYR A 57 -3.43 -4.44 3.78
CA TYR A 57 -2.90 -4.72 2.45
C TYR A 57 -1.40 -4.96 2.46
#